data_AF-A0A4Y8C6C2-F1
#
_entry.id   AF-A0A4Y8C6C2-F1
#
_cell.length_a   1.000
_cell.length_b   1.000
_cell.length_c   1.000
_cell.angle_alpha   90.00
_cell.angle_beta   90.00
_cell.angle_gamma   90.00
#
_symmetry.space_group_name_H-M   'P 1'
#
loop_
_entity.id
_entity.type
_entity.pdbx_description
1 polymer ?
#
loop_
_entity_poly.entity_id
_entity_poly.type
_entity_poly.pdbx_seq_one_letter_code
_entity_poly.pdbx_strand_id
1 'polypeptide(L)'
;ESLSAYARQFLDKVGKPDVDKIEGLTPAIAIDQKTTSKNPRSTVGTITEIYDYLRLLYARVGIQHCHQCGQKISSMSASDIVSEILKFPKGAKI
;
A
#
# COMPACT_ATOMS: atom_id res chain seq x y z
N GLU A 1 5.65 22.77 6.98
CA GLU A 1 4.63 22.11 6.13
C GLU A 1 4.77 20.60 6.29
N SER A 2 3.80 19.89 6.90
CA SER A 2 4.04 18.51 7.38
C SER A 2 2.91 17.51 7.10
N LEU A 3 1.92 17.84 6.26
CA LEU A 3 0.81 16.95 5.95
C LEU A 3 0.63 16.81 4.44
N SER A 4 0.55 15.56 3.98
CA SER A 4 0.29 15.23 2.57
C SER A 4 -1.08 15.76 2.15
N ALA A 5 -1.25 16.07 0.87
CA ALA A 5 -2.51 16.58 0.32
C ALA A 5 -3.70 15.65 0.60
N TYR A 6 -3.45 14.33 0.64
CA TYR A 6 -4.45 13.32 0.99
C TYR A 6 -4.91 13.40 2.45
N ALA A 7 -3.98 13.60 3.40
CA ALA A 7 -4.32 13.69 4.82
C ALA A 7 -5.23 14.88 5.15
N ARG A 8 -5.12 15.99 4.39
CA ARG A 8 -5.97 17.17 4.57
C ARG A 8 -7.43 16.95 4.20
N GLN A 9 -7.73 15.95 3.35
CA GLN A 9 -9.10 15.67 2.90
C GLN A 9 -10.00 15.14 4.04
N PHE A 10 -9.39 14.60 5.10
CA PHE A 10 -10.09 14.01 6.25
C PHE A 10 -10.04 14.87 7.52
N LEU A 11 -9.44 16.06 7.46
CA LEU A 11 -9.41 16.97 8.59
C LEU A 11 -10.75 17.70 8.68
N ASP A 12 -11.52 17.40 9.73
CA ASP A 12 -12.65 18.23 10.15
C ASP A 12 -12.14 19.66 10.38
N LYS A 13 -12.81 20.64 9.78
CA LYS A 13 -12.55 22.05 10.07
C LYS A 13 -13.07 22.34 11.49
N VAL A 14 -12.23 22.16 12.49
CA VAL A 14 -12.53 22.56 13.87
C VAL A 14 -12.65 24.09 13.90
N GLY A 15 -13.75 24.59 14.46
CA GLY A 15 -14.01 26.04 14.56
C GLY A 15 -12.91 26.75 15.36
N LYS A 16 -12.68 28.04 15.04
CA LYS A 16 -11.70 28.87 15.74
C LYS A 16 -12.10 28.96 17.23
N PRO A 17 -11.18 28.68 18.18
CA PRO A 17 -11.47 28.83 19.61
C PRO A 17 -11.65 30.32 19.98
N ASP A 18 -12.45 30.57 21.03
CA ASP A 18 -12.74 31.91 21.54
C ASP A 18 -11.58 32.46 22.37
N VAL A 19 -10.56 32.97 21.67
CA VAL A 19 -9.36 33.58 22.25
C VAL A 19 -8.87 34.76 21.39
N ASP A 20 -8.36 35.80 22.04
CA ASP A 20 -7.92 37.04 21.38
C ASP A 20 -6.63 36.86 20.58
N LYS A 21 -5.63 36.17 21.15
CA LYS A 21 -4.34 35.93 20.51
C LYS A 21 -3.66 34.69 21.06
N ILE A 22 -3.03 33.91 20.18
CA ILE A 22 -2.08 32.87 20.58
C ILE A 22 -0.77 33.11 19.83
N GLU A 23 0.34 33.15 20.56
CA GLU A 23 1.69 33.29 20.02
C GLU A 23 2.55 32.09 20.40
N GLY A 24 3.53 31.76 19.55
CA GLY A 24 4.48 30.68 19.84
C GLY A 24 3.93 29.26 19.74
N LEU A 25 2.80 29.05 19.04
CA LEU A 25 2.25 27.71 18.87
C LEU A 25 3.17 26.86 17.99
N THR A 26 3.67 25.76 18.53
CA THR A 26 4.31 24.70 17.74
C THR A 26 3.24 23.83 17.05
N PRO A 27 3.58 23.09 16.00
CA PRO A 27 2.65 22.15 15.38
C PRO A 27 2.09 21.18 16.44
N ALA A 28 0.77 21.22 16.65
CA ALA A 28 0.08 20.36 17.61
C ALA A 28 -0.60 19.19 16.88
N ILE A 29 -0.60 18.01 17.51
CA ILE A 29 -1.31 16.81 17.06
C ILE A 29 -2.31 16.43 18.15
N ALA A 30 -3.59 16.36 17.82
CA ALA A 30 -4.62 15.85 18.71
C ALA A 30 -4.75 14.32 18.53
N ILE A 31 -4.87 13.60 19.65
CA ILE A 31 -5.09 12.15 19.67
C ILE A 31 -6.39 11.88 20.41
N ASP A 32 -7.46 11.69 19.66
CA ASP A 32 -8.79 11.40 20.18
C ASP A 32 -9.24 9.99 19.80
N GLN A 33 -10.08 9.38 20.63
CA GLN A 33 -10.73 8.10 20.30
C GLN A 33 -11.93 8.33 19.37
N LYS A 34 -11.69 8.87 18.17
CA LYS A 34 -12.69 8.91 17.10
C LYS A 34 -12.76 7.54 16.44
N THR A 35 -13.96 6.99 16.29
CA THR A 35 -14.17 5.79 15.46
C THR A 35 -13.82 6.15 14.02
N THR A 36 -12.69 5.63 13.54
CA THR A 36 -12.22 5.89 12.18
C THR A 36 -13.22 5.32 11.17
N SER A 37 -13.31 5.96 10.00
CA SER A 37 -14.09 5.45 8.87
C SER A 37 -13.77 3.98 8.63
N LYS A 38 -14.80 3.12 8.63
CA LYS A 38 -14.66 1.68 8.42
C LYS A 38 -14.38 1.39 6.95
N ASN A 39 -13.14 1.58 6.52
CA ASN A 39 -12.70 0.99 5.25
C ASN A 39 -12.48 -0.51 5.49
N PRO A 40 -13.23 -1.42 4.82
CA PRO A 40 -13.11 -2.85 5.05
C PRO A 40 -11.75 -3.45 4.66
N ARG A 41 -10.90 -2.70 3.94
CA ARG A 41 -9.53 -3.11 3.61
C ARG A 41 -8.50 -2.61 4.61
N SER A 42 -8.87 -1.73 5.53
CA SER A 42 -7.97 -1.24 6.56
C SER A 42 -7.80 -2.28 7.65
N THR A 43 -6.56 -2.63 7.92
CA THR A 43 -6.13 -3.50 9.02
C THR A 43 -5.20 -2.73 9.95
N VAL A 44 -4.90 -3.30 11.11
CA VAL A 44 -3.90 -2.74 12.03
C VAL A 44 -2.58 -2.49 11.30
N GLY A 45 -2.13 -3.44 10.48
CA GLY A 45 -0.87 -3.31 9.73
C GLY A 45 -0.85 -2.16 8.72
N THR A 46 -2.00 -1.81 8.13
CA THR A 46 -2.08 -0.64 7.22
C THR A 46 -2.18 0.69 7.97
N ILE A 47 -2.76 0.70 9.18
CA ILE A 47 -2.89 1.92 9.99
C ILE A 47 -1.55 2.27 10.64
N THR A 48 -0.78 1.27 11.04
CA THR A 48 0.56 1.45 11.63
C THR A 48 1.68 1.50 10.60
N GLU A 49 1.35 1.44 9.30
CA GLU A 49 2.31 1.39 8.17
C GLU A 49 3.26 0.17 8.18
N ILE A 50 3.17 -0.73 9.16
CA ILE A 50 3.96 -1.98 9.24
C ILE A 50 3.80 -2.80 7.96
N TYR A 51 2.59 -2.83 7.39
CA TYR A 51 2.34 -3.58 6.16
C TYR A 51 3.17 -3.07 4.97
N ASP A 52 3.49 -1.77 4.92
CA ASP A 52 4.34 -1.23 3.87
C ASP A 52 5.80 -1.66 4.01
N TYR A 53 6.30 -1.76 5.26
CA TYR A 53 7.60 -2.36 5.52
C TYR A 53 7.63 -3.85 5.16
N LEU A 54 6.57 -4.60 5.48
CA LEU A 54 6.46 -5.99 5.07
C LEU A 54 6.46 -6.13 3.55
N ARG A 55 5.76 -5.27 2.81
CA ARG A 55 5.79 -5.27 1.35
C ARG A 55 7.19 -5.07 0.80
N LEU A 56 7.95 -4.13 1.34
CA LEU A 56 9.35 -3.92 0.95
C LEU A 56 10.23 -5.12 1.29
N LEU A 57 10.03 -5.73 2.46
CA LEU A 57 10.77 -6.93 2.88
C LEU A 57 10.54 -8.10 1.91
N TYR A 58 9.28 -8.44 1.65
CA TYR A 58 8.93 -9.54 0.74
C TYR A 58 9.29 -9.25 -0.72
N ALA A 59 9.24 -8.00 -1.15
CA ALA A 59 9.69 -7.63 -2.50
C ALA A 59 11.21 -7.78 -2.68
N ARG A 60 12.01 -7.51 -1.64
CA ARG A 60 13.48 -7.56 -1.70
C ARG A 60 14.05 -8.95 -1.43
N VAL A 61 13.46 -9.70 -0.49
CA VAL A 61 14.03 -10.97 0.01
C VAL A 61 13.13 -12.17 -0.30
N GLY A 62 11.87 -11.94 -0.63
CA GLY A 62 10.91 -13.01 -0.90
C GLY A 62 11.25 -13.79 -2.17
N ILE A 63 11.30 -15.11 -2.06
CA ILE A 63 11.44 -16.01 -3.21
C ILE A 63 10.04 -16.33 -3.74
N GLN A 64 9.78 -15.94 -4.98
CA GLN A 64 8.50 -16.18 -5.64
C GLN A 64 8.36 -17.64 -6.05
N HIS A 65 7.18 -18.22 -5.83
CA HIS A 65 6.84 -19.59 -6.20
C HIS A 65 5.51 -19.62 -6.95
N CYS A 66 5.36 -20.54 -7.90
CA CYS A 66 4.11 -20.76 -8.61
C CYS A 66 3.05 -21.32 -7.65
N HIS A 67 1.86 -20.71 -7.63
CA HIS A 67 0.78 -21.13 -6.74
C HIS A 67 0.14 -22.49 -7.11
N GLN A 68 0.36 -22.98 -8.34
CA GLN A 68 -0.19 -24.26 -8.82
C GLN A 68 0.76 -25.42 -8.58
N CYS A 69 2.04 -25.26 -8.91
CA CYS A 69 3.03 -26.34 -8.85
C CYS A 69 4.08 -26.17 -7.73
N GLY A 70 4.12 -25.04 -7.04
CA GLY A 70 5.06 -24.76 -5.96
C GLY A 70 6.52 -24.55 -6.40
N GLN A 71 6.82 -24.59 -7.70
CA GLN A 71 8.19 -24.37 -8.18
C GLN A 71 8.60 -22.90 -8.09
N LYS A 72 9.91 -22.67 -7.89
CA LYS A 72 10.49 -21.32 -7.88
C LYS A 72 10.32 -20.65 -9.23
N ILE A 73 9.86 -19.40 -9.22
CA ILE A 73 9.79 -18.58 -10.42
C ILE A 73 11.20 -18.13 -10.81
N SER A 74 11.50 -18.16 -12.10
CA SER A 74 12.76 -17.72 -12.68
C SER A 74 12.51 -16.85 -13.91
N SER A 75 13.56 -16.13 -14.35
CA SER A 75 13.50 -15.32 -15.56
C SER A 75 13.39 -16.22 -16.80
N MET A 76 12.52 -15.83 -17.74
CA MET A 76 12.42 -16.48 -19.05
C MET A 76 12.99 -15.56 -20.12
N SER A 77 13.75 -16.12 -21.07
CA SER A 77 14.15 -15.41 -22.28
C SER A 77 13.02 -15.34 -23.29
N ALA A 78 13.13 -14.46 -24.28
CA ALA A 78 12.16 -14.38 -25.38
C ALA A 78 12.04 -15.72 -26.11
N SER A 79 13.15 -16.44 -26.30
CA SER A 79 13.17 -17.76 -26.93
C SER A 79 12.44 -18.81 -26.09
N ASP A 80 12.58 -18.78 -24.75
CA ASP A 80 11.86 -19.69 -23.86
C ASP A 80 10.35 -19.47 -23.95
N ILE A 81 9.92 -18.21 -24.00
CA ILE A 81 8.51 -17.84 -24.16
C ILE A 81 7.97 -18.35 -25.51
N VAL A 82 8.71 -18.14 -26.61
CA VAL A 82 8.32 -18.65 -27.93
C VAL A 82 8.22 -20.17 -27.93
N SER A 83 9.16 -20.86 -27.29
CA SER A 83 9.14 -22.32 -27.14
C SER A 83 7.89 -22.82 -26.41
N GLU A 84 7.50 -22.15 -25.31
CA GLU A 84 6.26 -22.51 -24.60
C GLU A 84 5.01 -22.27 -25.45
N ILE A 85 4.95 -21.15 -26.19
CA ILE A 85 3.82 -20.85 -27.08
C ILE A 85 3.69 -21.90 -28.19
N LEU A 86 4.80 -22.37 -28.77
CA LEU A 86 4.79 -23.37 -29.84
C LEU A 86 4.26 -24.74 -29.38
N LYS A 87 4.21 -25.02 -28.07
CA LYS A 87 3.60 -26.23 -27.51
C LYS A 87 2.07 -26.17 -27.50
N PHE A 88 1.47 -25.00 -27.73
CA PHE A 88 0.02 -24.86 -27.74
C PHE A 88 -0.59 -25.58 -28.96
N PRO A 89 -1.84 -26.07 -28.85
CA PRO A 89 -2.54 -26.68 -29.98
C PRO A 89 -2.64 -25.73 -31.19
N LYS A 90 -2.55 -26.29 -32.41
CA LYS A 90 -2.73 -25.50 -33.64
C LYS A 90 -4.08 -24.78 -33.62
N GLY A 91 -4.08 -23.47 -33.84
CA GLY A 91 -5.27 -22.62 -33.80
C GLY A 91 -5.65 -22.09 -32.42
N ALA A 92 -4.86 -22.36 -31.37
CA ALA A 92 -5.01 -21.72 -30.07
C ALA A 92 -4.81 -20.21 -30.20
N LYS A 93 -5.67 -19.43 -29.53
CA LYS A 93 -5.51 -17.97 -29.42
C LYS A 93 -4.40 -17.68 -28.42
N ILE A 94 -3.45 -16.82 -28.82
CA ILE A 94 -2.42 -16.21 -27.96
C ILE A 94 -2.96 -14.87 -27.47
#